data_AF-A0A8T0BCA4-F1
#
_entry.id   AF-A0A8T0BCA4-F1
#
_cell.length_a   1.000
_cell.length_b   1.000
_cell.length_c   1.000
_cell.angle_alpha   90.00
_cell.angle_beta   90.00
_cell.angle_gamma   90.00
#
_symmetry.space_group_name_H-M   'P 1'
#
loop_
_entity.id
_entity.type
_entity.pdbx_description
1 polymer ?
#
loop_
_entity_poly.entity_id
_entity_poly.type
_entity_poly.pdbx_seq_one_letter_code
_entity_poly.pdbx_strand_id
1 'polypeptide(L)'
;MGRGGWQHEWPPHIDSFAALQRFNTLLAGIQRLLVRLDKAKDLYTSRILKRATRVVADPSYPGHRVFESLPSGRRLWNIRTKTSCHKNSFFPSATDLINNTKDPLSLLTCFHTD
;
A
#
# COMPACT_ATOMS: atom_id res chain seq x y z
N MET A 1 -10.49 -71.24 -10.75
CA MET A 1 -11.62 -70.98 -9.82
C MET A 1 -10.99 -70.37 -8.57
N GLY A 2 -10.87 -69.06 -8.40
CA GLY A 2 -11.91 -68.05 -8.48
C GLY A 2 -12.35 -67.72 -7.05
N ARG A 3 -11.85 -66.63 -6.48
CA ARG A 3 -12.53 -65.72 -5.54
C ARG A 3 -11.56 -64.56 -5.24
N GLY A 4 -11.67 -63.52 -6.06
CA GLY A 4 -11.02 -62.24 -5.82
C GLY A 4 -11.58 -61.64 -4.55
N GLY A 5 -10.70 -61.39 -3.58
CA GLY A 5 -11.00 -60.48 -2.48
C GLY A 5 -10.89 -59.07 -3.04
N TRP A 6 -12.03 -58.42 -3.27
CA TRP A 6 -12.06 -56.98 -3.48
C TRP A 6 -11.69 -56.33 -2.16
N GLN A 7 -10.40 -56.16 -1.91
CA GLN A 7 -9.91 -55.21 -0.94
C GLN A 7 -10.22 -53.83 -1.53
N HIS A 8 -11.45 -53.36 -1.30
CA HIS A 8 -11.74 -51.94 -1.28
C HIS A 8 -10.97 -51.35 -0.09
N GLU A 9 -9.66 -51.16 -0.26
CA GLU A 9 -8.94 -50.16 0.50
C GLU A 9 -9.56 -48.82 0.10
N TRP A 10 -10.47 -48.33 0.95
CA TRP A 10 -10.87 -46.93 0.89
C TRP A 10 -9.61 -46.07 0.97
N PRO A 11 -9.51 -44.96 0.21
CA PRO A 11 -8.37 -44.06 0.31
C PRO A 11 -8.20 -43.67 1.79
N PRO A 12 -6.95 -43.57 2.29
CA PRO A 12 -6.72 -43.23 3.68
C PRO A 12 -7.53 -41.98 3.99
N HIS A 13 -8.41 -42.12 4.99
CA HIS A 13 -9.18 -41.06 5.61
C HIS A 13 -8.40 -39.77 5.51
N ILE A 14 -8.91 -38.81 4.74
CA ILE A 14 -8.30 -37.49 4.62
C ILE A 14 -8.08 -37.05 6.06
N ASP A 15 -6.83 -37.06 6.52
CA ASP A 15 -6.50 -36.72 7.90
C ASP A 15 -6.80 -35.24 8.03
N SER A 16 -8.06 -34.97 8.34
CA SER A 16 -8.67 -33.65 8.23
C SER A 16 -7.93 -32.69 9.14
N PHE A 17 -7.37 -33.20 10.24
CA PHE A 17 -6.45 -32.48 11.09
C PHE A 17 -5.17 -32.04 10.36
N ALA A 18 -4.46 -32.94 9.67
CA ALA A 18 -3.25 -32.59 8.92
C ALA A 18 -3.55 -31.61 7.77
N ALA A 19 -4.69 -31.76 7.11
CA ALA A 19 -5.16 -30.82 6.09
C ALA A 19 -5.46 -29.43 6.69
N LEU A 20 -6.13 -29.37 7.84
CA LEU A 20 -6.41 -28.13 8.56
C LEU A 20 -5.13 -27.47 9.10
N GLN A 21 -4.15 -28.24 9.58
CA GLN A 21 -2.85 -27.72 10.01
C GLN A 21 -2.08 -27.08 8.84
N ARG A 22 -2.12 -27.70 7.65
CA ARG A 22 -1.53 -27.12 6.43
C ARG A 22 -2.22 -25.82 6.05
N PHE A 23 -3.56 -25.79 6.09
CA PHE A 23 -4.34 -24.60 5.81
C PHE A 23 -4.04 -23.45 6.79
N ASN A 24 -4.04 -23.72 8.10
CA ASN A 24 -3.71 -22.72 9.12
C ASN A 24 -2.29 -22.18 8.98
N THR A 25 -1.33 -23.03 8.60
CA THR A 25 0.04 -22.61 8.32
C THR A 25 0.10 -21.64 7.14
N LEU A 26 -0.66 -21.90 6.08
CA LEU A 26 -0.77 -20.99 4.95
C LEU A 26 -1.40 -19.65 5.35
N LEU A 27 -2.48 -19.68 6.15
CA LEU A 27 -3.10 -18.46 6.67
C LEU A 27 -2.13 -17.62 7.50
N ALA A 28 -1.37 -18.24 8.40
CA ALA A 28 -0.36 -17.56 9.19
C ALA A 28 0.73 -16.92 8.29
N GLY A 29 1.15 -17.63 7.23
CA GLY A 29 2.07 -17.10 6.22
C GLY A 29 1.50 -15.88 5.49
N ILE A 30 0.26 -15.97 5.01
CA ILE A 30 -0.46 -14.89 4.32
C ILE A 30 -0.58 -13.67 5.24
N GLN A 31 -1.03 -13.86 6.48
CA GLN A 31 -1.14 -12.78 7.47
C GLN A 31 0.20 -12.08 7.68
N ARG A 32 1.30 -12.83 7.77
CA ARG A 32 2.63 -12.25 7.92
C ARG A 32 3.07 -11.43 6.70
N LEU A 33 2.71 -11.86 5.50
CA LEU A 33 2.97 -11.09 4.28
C LEU A 33 2.14 -9.81 4.22
N LEU A 34 0.85 -9.88 4.58
CA LEU A 34 -0.03 -8.71 4.63
C LEU A 34 0.52 -7.64 5.58
N VAL A 35 0.93 -8.01 6.80
CA VAL A 35 1.54 -7.08 7.76
C VAL A 35 2.81 -6.42 7.20
N ARG A 36 3.66 -7.19 6.50
CA ARG A 36 4.88 -6.65 5.87
C ARG A 36 4.55 -5.67 4.75
N LEU A 37 3.52 -5.95 3.95
CA LEU A 37 3.07 -5.07 2.88
C LEU A 37 2.52 -3.77 3.45
N ASP A 38 1.70 -3.81 4.49
CA ASP A 38 1.17 -2.58 5.11
C ASP A 38 2.29 -1.75 5.73
N LYS A 39 3.24 -2.37 6.43
CA LYS A 39 4.42 -1.66 6.94
C LYS A 39 5.24 -1.00 5.81
N ALA A 40 5.38 -1.66 4.66
CA ALA A 40 6.07 -1.09 3.52
C ALA A 40 5.30 0.11 2.91
N LYS A 41 3.97 0.05 2.86
CA LYS A 41 3.12 1.18 2.45
C LYS A 41 3.28 2.36 3.41
N ASP A 42 3.26 2.12 4.71
CA ASP A 42 3.42 3.17 5.72
C ASP A 42 4.77 3.87 5.64
N LEU A 43 5.85 3.09 5.40
CA LEU A 43 7.18 3.67 5.18
C LEU A 43 7.23 4.50 3.89
N TYR A 44 6.56 4.04 2.83
CA TYR A 44 6.48 4.78 1.58
C TYR A 44 5.71 6.10 1.73
N THR A 45 4.55 6.10 2.38
CA THR A 45 3.75 7.31 2.64
C THR A 45 4.53 8.30 3.50
N SER A 46 5.18 7.84 4.57
CA SER A 46 6.06 8.68 5.41
C SER A 46 7.17 9.35 4.61
N ARG A 47 7.86 8.60 3.73
CA ARG A 47 8.92 9.14 2.87
C ARG A 47 8.40 10.15 1.86
N ILE A 48 7.23 9.91 1.27
CA ILE A 48 6.58 10.85 0.35
C ILE A 48 6.29 12.15 1.09
N LEU A 49 5.66 12.10 2.26
CA LEU A 49 5.31 13.29 3.02
C LEU A 49 6.57 14.09 3.39
N LYS A 50 7.60 13.44 3.93
CA LYS A 50 8.87 14.10 4.28
C LYS A 50 9.55 14.75 3.07
N ARG A 51 9.42 14.16 1.87
CA ARG A 51 9.93 14.77 0.63
C ARG A 51 9.05 15.92 0.17
N ALA A 52 7.73 15.78 0.22
CA ALA A 52 6.78 16.83 -0.13
C ALA A 52 6.97 18.07 0.75
N THR A 53 7.14 17.91 2.06
CA THR A 53 7.44 19.02 2.97
C THR A 53 8.71 19.77 2.57
N ARG A 54 9.78 19.07 2.16
CA ARG A 54 11.02 19.73 1.70
C ARG A 54 10.81 20.51 0.41
N VAL A 55 9.98 20.01 -0.51
CA VAL A 55 9.63 20.72 -1.75
C VAL A 55 8.77 21.96 -1.45
N VAL A 56 7.86 21.86 -0.50
CA VAL A 56 7.02 22.99 -0.06
C VAL A 56 7.86 24.04 0.67
N ALA A 57 8.84 23.62 1.46
CA ALA A 57 9.73 24.53 2.19
C ALA A 57 10.69 25.32 1.29
N ASP A 58 10.94 24.86 0.06
CA ASP A 58 11.79 25.55 -0.92
C ASP A 58 10.97 26.06 -2.11
N PRO A 59 10.57 27.35 -2.13
CA PRO A 59 9.85 27.96 -3.24
C PRO A 59 10.63 27.96 -4.57
N SER A 60 11.96 27.83 -4.52
CA SER A 60 12.80 27.78 -5.73
C SER A 60 12.82 26.39 -6.37
N TYR A 61 12.24 25.38 -5.72
CA TYR A 61 12.27 24.00 -6.18
C TYR A 61 11.45 23.81 -7.48
N PRO A 62 11.99 23.10 -8.49
CA PRO A 62 11.24 22.78 -9.70
C PRO A 62 10.07 21.85 -9.36
N GLY A 63 8.85 22.38 -9.43
CA GLY A 63 7.63 21.65 -9.08
C GLY A 63 7.00 22.04 -7.75
N HIS A 64 7.52 23.06 -7.05
CA HIS A 64 6.89 23.64 -5.86
C HIS A 64 5.39 23.97 -6.10
N ARG A 65 5.07 24.57 -7.25
CA ARG A 65 3.71 24.95 -7.65
C ARG A 65 2.69 23.82 -7.62
N VAL A 66 3.13 22.57 -7.77
CA VAL A 66 2.25 21.40 -7.72
C VAL A 66 1.68 21.20 -6.31
N PHE A 67 2.43 21.60 -5.28
CA PHE A 67 2.02 21.54 -3.88
C PHE A 67 1.37 22.84 -3.40
N GLU A 68 1.11 23.79 -4.29
CA GLU A 68 0.28 24.94 -3.95
C GLU A 68 -1.18 24.49 -3.76
N SER A 69 -1.85 25.15 -2.81
CA SER A 69 -3.27 24.95 -2.60
C SER A 69 -4.07 25.59 -3.72
N LEU A 70 -5.15 24.95 -4.15
CA LEU A 70 -6.15 25.62 -4.97
C LEU A 70 -6.75 26.81 -4.20
N PRO A 71 -7.36 27.79 -4.88
CA PRO A 71 -8.02 28.93 -4.24
C PRO A 71 -9.08 28.54 -3.20
N SER A 72 -9.63 27.32 -3.29
CA SER A 72 -10.56 26.78 -2.29
C SER A 72 -9.91 26.43 -0.94
N GLY A 73 -8.57 26.37 -0.88
CA GLY A 73 -7.80 26.03 0.32
C GLY A 73 -7.93 24.58 0.79
N ARG A 74 -8.65 23.73 0.05
CA ARG A 74 -8.98 22.36 0.49
C ARG A 74 -8.19 21.25 -0.19
N ARG A 75 -7.51 21.54 -1.28
CA ARG A 75 -6.80 20.54 -2.11
C ARG A 75 -5.61 21.16 -2.83
N LEU A 76 -4.63 20.35 -3.16
CA LEU A 76 -3.47 20.65 -3.99
C LEU A 76 -3.79 20.49 -5.48
N TRP A 77 -2.94 21.06 -6.34
CA TRP A 77 -2.99 20.82 -7.78
C TRP A 77 -2.73 19.35 -8.11
N ASN A 78 -3.49 18.79 -9.07
CA ASN A 78 -3.26 17.44 -9.57
C ASN A 78 -2.59 17.49 -10.96
N ILE A 79 -1.55 16.68 -11.15
CA ILE A 79 -0.89 16.50 -12.44
C ILE A 79 -1.67 15.47 -13.26
N ARG A 80 -2.36 15.95 -14.30
CA ARG A 80 -3.06 15.07 -15.24
C ARG A 80 -2.07 14.42 -16.21
N THR A 81 -1.88 13.11 -16.09
CA THR A 81 -1.04 12.33 -17.00
C THR A 81 -1.69 11.01 -17.38
N LYS A 82 -1.54 10.63 -18.66
CA LYS A 82 -2.12 9.39 -19.20
C LYS A 82 -1.16 8.20 -19.14
N THR A 83 0.14 8.44 -18.96
CA THR A 83 1.17 7.39 -19.01
C THR A 83 1.42 6.78 -17.62
N SER A 84 1.59 5.46 -17.56
CA SER A 84 1.83 4.72 -16.31
C SER A 84 3.14 5.13 -15.62
N CYS A 85 4.18 5.39 -16.40
CA CYS A 85 5.49 5.86 -15.89
C CYS A 85 5.34 7.12 -15.03
N HIS A 86 4.54 8.08 -15.48
CA HIS A 86 4.36 9.34 -14.76
C HIS A 86 3.41 9.19 -13.57
N LYS A 87 2.36 8.36 -13.66
CA LYS A 87 1.45 8.07 -12.53
C LYS A 87 2.18 7.46 -11.33
N ASN A 88 3.17 6.61 -11.59
CA ASN A 88 3.96 5.96 -10.54
C ASN A 88 5.14 6.82 -10.05
N SER A 89 5.22 8.09 -10.49
CA SER A 89 6.26 9.01 -10.04
C SER A 89 5.87 9.72 -8.74
N PHE A 90 6.84 10.44 -8.17
CA PHE A 90 6.70 11.14 -6.89
C PHE A 90 5.54 12.15 -6.87
N PHE A 91 5.45 13.05 -7.86
CA PHE A 91 4.52 14.18 -7.78
C PHE A 91 3.04 13.76 -7.79
N PRO A 92 2.55 12.95 -8.75
CA PRO A 92 1.14 12.51 -8.74
C PRO A 92 0.81 11.69 -7.49
N SER A 93 1.71 10.80 -7.07
CA SER A 93 1.54 10.01 -5.85
C SER A 93 1.43 10.90 -4.61
N ALA A 94 2.26 11.94 -4.50
CA ALA A 94 2.27 12.85 -3.36
C ALA A 94 1.01 13.71 -3.33
N THR A 95 0.61 14.29 -4.48
CA THR A 95 -0.60 15.10 -4.57
C THR A 95 -1.85 14.29 -4.26
N ASP A 96 -1.93 13.06 -4.76
CA ASP A 96 -3.07 12.17 -4.50
C ASP A 96 -3.10 11.73 -3.03
N LEU A 97 -1.95 11.38 -2.44
CA LEU A 97 -1.88 11.02 -1.02
C LEU A 97 -2.39 12.16 -0.14
N ILE A 98 -1.90 13.38 -0.38
CA ILE A 98 -2.26 14.56 0.40
C ILE A 98 -3.74 14.92 0.17
N ASN A 99 -4.21 14.95 -1.08
CA ASN A 99 -5.60 15.31 -1.41
C ASN A 99 -6.66 14.35 -0.85
N ASN A 100 -6.29 13.09 -0.59
CA ASN A 100 -7.20 12.10 -0.01
C ASN A 100 -7.17 12.07 1.53
N THR A 101 -6.33 12.90 2.16
CA THR A 101 -6.32 13.05 3.62
C THR A 101 -7.39 14.05 4.06
N LYS A 102 -7.87 13.93 5.31
CA LYS A 102 -8.93 14.80 5.84
C LYS A 102 -8.47 16.27 5.92
N ASP A 103 -7.18 16.49 6.16
CA ASP A 103 -6.55 17.81 6.30
C ASP A 103 -5.24 17.86 5.47
N PRO A 104 -5.31 18.14 4.15
CA PRO A 104 -4.17 18.05 3.26
C PRO A 104 -3.02 19.00 3.62
N LEU A 105 -3.33 20.16 4.18
CA LEU A 105 -2.34 21.20 4.45
C LEU A 105 -1.66 21.03 5.80
N SER A 106 -2.31 20.38 6.77
CA SER A 106 -1.68 20.12 8.08
C SER A 106 -0.47 19.19 7.94
N LEU A 107 -0.55 18.19 7.07
CA LEU A 107 0.55 17.24 6.82
C LEU A 107 1.81 17.87 6.23
N LEU A 108 1.67 19.02 5.57
CA LEU A 108 2.80 19.76 4.99
C LEU A 108 3.39 20.80 5.93
N THR A 109 2.61 21.29 6.92
CA THR A 109 3.05 22.31 7.88
C THR A 109 3.63 21.73 9.18
N CYS A 110 3.33 20.47 9.54
CA CYS A 110 3.76 19.86 10.80
C CYS A 110 5.28 19.64 10.97
N PHE A 111 6.10 19.78 9.93
CA PHE A 111 7.56 19.57 10.03
C PHE A 111 8.37 20.88 10.03
N HIS A 112 7.73 22.02 10.33
CA HIS A 112 8.39 23.33 10.36
C HIS A 112 8.68 23.84 11.79
N THR A 113 8.36 23.05 12.82
CA THR A 113 8.67 23.37 14.22
C THR A 113 9.35 22.18 14.88
N ASP A 114 10.67 22.12 14.75
CA ASP A 114 11.64 21.51 15.68
C ASP A 114 13.00 22.18 15.43
#